data_AF-A0A651H7L3-F1
#
_entry.id   AF-A0A651H7L3-F1
#
_cell.length_a   1.000
_cell.length_b   1.000
_cell.length_c   1.000
_cell.angle_alpha   90.00
_cell.angle_beta   90.00
_cell.angle_gamma   90.00
#
_symmetry.space_group_name_H-M   'P 1'
#
loop_
_entity.id
_entity.type
_entity.pdbx_description
1 polymer ?
#
loop_
_entity_poly.entity_id
_entity_poly.type
_entity_poly.pdbx_seq_one_letter_code
_entity_poly.pdbx_strand_id
1 'polypeptide(L)'
;MDPSMEEKLDPGMGGRKPGTGMDPADLSCALWPPLWPPGLPLSTFSPMNPPRPLVDHLIYVVPDLEAALPAVEATLGVRPVLGGRHPEWGTWNALLSLGSDVYLEVVAPDPVHAASVASRTDAGGEVGETGEGGGRDLRLATLFGVDRVRAPRLATWCARAESLESRAAAAAAVGLDVGPLREGGRERPDGSRVSWRISDPTGDREGGVVPFLIAWGTTPHPAGGVPGGASLGLTLEGLSVEHPDPERIGRWLKALEVEVLVREAPAPALVAVLNTPLGEVVHRSDAPIFPLT
;
A
#
# COMPACT_ATOMS: atom_id res chain seq x y z
N MET A 1 5.51 59.83 58.94
CA MET A 1 6.91 59.48 59.23
C MET A 1 7.49 58.93 57.94
N ASP A 2 8.73 59.31 57.65
CA ASP A 2 9.43 59.25 56.36
C ASP A 2 10.92 59.56 56.66
N PRO A 3 11.95 59.25 55.83
CA PRO A 3 12.02 58.41 54.62
C PRO A 3 13.11 57.29 54.68
N SER A 4 13.17 56.44 53.64
CA SER A 4 14.36 55.71 53.11
C SER A 4 13.92 54.83 51.91
N MET A 5 14.38 54.91 50.65
CA MET A 5 15.60 55.45 50.01
C MET A 5 16.93 54.85 50.53
N GLU A 6 17.88 54.38 49.70
CA GLU A 6 17.83 53.94 48.28
C GLU A 6 19.10 53.13 47.93
N GLU A 7 19.15 52.53 46.72
CA GLU A 7 20.34 52.26 45.87
C GLU A 7 21.51 51.35 46.36
N LYS A 8 21.89 50.35 45.52
CA LYS A 8 23.30 50.13 45.13
C LYS A 8 23.52 49.37 43.81
N LEU A 9 24.28 50.02 42.91
CA LEU A 9 24.86 49.60 41.62
C LEU A 9 26.15 48.76 41.82
N ASP A 10 26.73 47.97 40.88
CA ASP A 10 26.38 47.30 39.59
C ASP A 10 27.59 46.30 39.33
N PRO A 11 28.04 45.82 38.14
CA PRO A 11 27.48 45.65 36.78
C PRO A 11 27.59 44.22 36.19
N GLY A 12 26.97 44.00 35.00
CA GLY A 12 27.06 42.72 34.27
C GLY A 12 26.87 42.83 32.73
N MET A 13 27.94 43.16 32.00
CA MET A 13 27.94 43.39 30.53
C MET A 13 27.47 42.18 29.68
N GLY A 14 26.70 42.43 28.60
CA GLY A 14 26.31 41.35 27.66
C GLY A 14 25.45 41.70 26.43
N GLY A 15 25.52 42.91 25.86
CA GLY A 15 24.59 43.35 24.80
C GLY A 15 24.88 42.85 23.37
N ARG A 16 23.82 42.63 22.57
CA ARG A 16 23.85 42.61 21.08
C ARG A 16 22.65 43.37 20.50
N LYS A 17 22.78 43.80 19.23
CA LYS A 17 21.84 44.70 18.53
C LYS A 17 20.72 43.95 17.78
N PRO A 18 19.57 44.58 17.49
CA PRO A 18 18.52 44.04 16.62
C PRO A 18 18.78 44.28 15.12
N GLY A 19 18.06 43.51 14.28
CA GLY A 19 18.14 43.51 12.81
C GLY A 19 18.61 42.14 12.28
N THR A 20 18.12 41.62 11.15
CA THR A 20 17.19 42.17 10.14
C THR A 20 16.51 41.03 9.37
N GLY A 21 15.24 41.21 8.95
CA GLY A 21 14.61 40.52 7.80
C GLY A 21 14.40 39.00 7.91
N MET A 22 13.13 38.56 7.89
CA MET A 22 12.78 37.16 7.66
C MET A 22 12.84 36.86 6.16
N ASP A 23 13.59 35.84 5.75
CA ASP A 23 13.66 35.34 4.37
C ASP A 23 12.50 34.35 4.11
N PRO A 24 11.73 34.44 3.00
CA PRO A 24 10.60 33.52 2.73
C PRO A 24 10.96 32.04 2.51
N ALA A 25 12.22 31.63 2.62
CA ALA A 25 12.69 30.29 2.29
C ALA A 25 12.52 29.22 3.39
N ASP A 26 12.19 29.58 4.64
CA ASP A 26 12.19 28.62 5.75
C ASP A 26 10.86 27.86 5.92
N LEU A 27 10.68 26.85 5.05
CA LEU A 27 9.80 25.70 5.29
C LEU A 27 10.65 24.43 5.40
N SER A 28 11.60 24.43 6.33
CA SER A 28 12.41 23.25 6.67
C SER A 28 11.56 22.20 7.41
N CYS A 29 10.90 21.31 6.67
CA CYS A 29 10.30 20.10 7.22
C CYS A 29 11.33 19.33 8.05
N ALA A 30 10.95 18.91 9.26
CA ALA A 30 11.87 18.31 10.22
C ALA A 30 12.47 16.99 9.71
N LEU A 31 13.72 17.03 9.27
CA LEU A 31 14.50 15.86 8.84
C LEU A 31 14.86 14.99 10.04
N TRP A 32 13.97 14.07 10.41
CA TRP A 32 14.35 12.95 11.27
C TRP A 32 15.26 11.99 10.49
N PRO A 33 16.47 11.66 10.97
CA PRO A 33 17.37 10.78 10.24
C PRO A 33 16.80 9.35 10.19
N PRO A 34 16.96 8.60 9.08
CA PRO A 34 16.50 7.23 9.01
C PRO A 34 17.21 6.39 10.08
N LEU A 35 16.44 5.79 10.99
CA LEU A 35 16.95 4.86 12.01
C LEU A 35 17.21 3.49 11.38
N TRP A 36 18.26 3.47 10.57
CA TRP A 36 18.94 2.33 9.97
C TRP A 36 20.40 2.34 10.45
N PRO A 37 20.96 1.23 10.97
CA PRO A 37 22.37 1.16 11.33
C PRO A 37 23.24 1.09 10.06
N PRO A 38 24.07 2.10 9.76
CA PRO A 38 24.89 2.08 8.55
C PRO A 38 25.96 0.99 8.65
N GLY A 39 26.04 0.12 7.64
CA GLY A 39 27.17 -0.81 7.46
C GLY A 39 26.94 -2.29 7.79
N LEU A 40 25.71 -2.78 7.98
CA LEU A 40 25.46 -4.22 7.95
C LEU A 40 25.63 -4.76 6.51
N PRO A 41 26.44 -5.81 6.27
CA PRO A 41 26.61 -6.36 4.93
C PRO A 41 25.41 -7.24 4.53
N LEU A 42 25.09 -7.23 3.23
CA LEU A 42 24.00 -8.02 2.62
C LEU A 42 24.10 -9.54 2.92
N SER A 43 25.31 -10.04 3.18
CA SER A 43 25.58 -11.44 3.57
C SER A 43 25.11 -11.84 4.97
N THR A 44 24.44 -10.94 5.72
CA THR A 44 23.84 -11.28 7.03
C THR A 44 22.60 -12.19 6.89
N PHE A 45 22.00 -12.26 5.70
CA PHE A 45 20.92 -13.21 5.39
C PHE A 45 21.51 -14.56 4.93
N SER A 46 21.50 -15.56 5.81
CA SER A 46 22.06 -16.88 5.52
C SER A 46 21.19 -17.67 4.53
N PRO A 47 21.74 -18.22 3.43
CA PRO A 47 20.99 -18.99 2.44
C PRO A 47 20.74 -20.44 2.90
N MET A 48 19.88 -20.61 3.91
CA MET A 48 19.19 -21.88 4.17
C MET A 48 17.68 -21.68 4.02
N ASN A 49 17.09 -22.43 3.10
CA ASN A 49 15.79 -22.17 2.49
C ASN A 49 14.59 -22.39 3.44
N PRO A 50 13.68 -21.40 3.61
CA PRO A 50 12.35 -21.62 4.17
C PRO A 50 11.22 -21.27 3.18
N PRO A 51 10.09 -22.02 3.16
CA PRO A 51 8.91 -21.67 2.40
C PRO A 51 8.17 -20.49 3.06
N ARG A 52 8.68 -19.28 2.83
CA ARG A 52 8.01 -18.04 3.26
C ARG A 52 6.81 -17.77 2.34
N PRO A 53 5.66 -17.30 2.85
CA PRO A 53 4.73 -16.53 2.03
C PRO A 53 5.43 -15.24 1.59
N LEU A 54 5.99 -15.26 0.38
CA LEU A 54 6.64 -14.09 -0.20
C LEU A 54 5.58 -13.01 -0.46
N VAL A 55 6.02 -11.73 -0.42
CA VAL A 55 5.20 -10.60 -0.85
C VAL A 55 4.81 -10.86 -2.29
N ASP A 56 3.52 -11.08 -2.56
CA ASP A 56 3.08 -11.44 -3.91
C ASP A 56 2.99 -10.20 -4.79
N HIS A 57 2.42 -9.12 -4.22
CA HIS A 57 2.32 -7.82 -4.84
C HIS A 57 1.93 -6.71 -3.85
N LEU A 58 2.17 -5.46 -4.26
CA LEU A 58 1.66 -4.26 -3.61
C LEU A 58 0.44 -3.74 -4.37
N ILE A 59 -0.64 -3.37 -3.66
CA ILE A 59 -1.85 -2.78 -4.25
C ILE A 59 -1.77 -1.27 -4.19
N TYR A 60 -1.63 -0.63 -5.34
CA TYR A 60 -1.65 0.81 -5.50
C TYR A 60 -2.94 1.24 -6.21
N VAL A 61 -3.75 2.06 -5.55
CA VAL A 61 -5.07 2.45 -6.06
C VAL A 61 -5.08 3.87 -6.60
N VAL A 62 -5.81 4.09 -7.70
CA VAL A 62 -5.92 5.37 -8.41
C VAL A 62 -7.37 5.67 -8.81
N PRO A 63 -7.78 6.95 -8.96
CA PRO A 63 -9.14 7.29 -9.38
C PRO A 63 -9.44 6.89 -10.83
N ASP A 64 -8.44 6.99 -11.70
CA ASP A 64 -8.47 6.65 -13.12
C ASP A 64 -7.16 5.92 -13.47
N LEU A 65 -7.24 4.84 -14.24
CA LEU A 65 -6.08 4.00 -14.56
C LEU A 65 -5.18 4.65 -15.62
N GLU A 66 -5.76 5.16 -16.70
CA GLU A 66 -5.03 5.62 -17.89
C GLU A 66 -4.32 6.95 -17.62
N ALA A 67 -4.98 7.86 -16.88
CA ALA A 67 -4.39 9.11 -16.42
C ALA A 67 -3.25 8.90 -15.41
N ALA A 68 -3.26 7.79 -14.66
CA ALA A 68 -2.21 7.49 -13.68
C ALA A 68 -0.94 6.89 -14.30
N LEU A 69 -1.03 6.13 -15.41
CA LEU A 69 0.15 5.41 -15.95
C LEU A 69 1.36 6.31 -16.26
N PRO A 70 1.20 7.54 -16.82
CA PRO A 70 2.33 8.44 -17.05
C PRO A 70 2.98 8.94 -15.75
N ALA A 71 2.21 9.12 -14.67
CA ALA A 71 2.74 9.53 -13.37
C ALA A 71 3.50 8.37 -12.69
N VAL A 72 3.01 7.13 -12.83
CA VAL A 72 3.74 5.92 -12.39
C VAL A 72 5.06 5.78 -13.15
N GLU A 73 5.04 5.95 -14.48
CA GLU A 73 6.22 5.89 -15.35
C GLU A 73 7.25 6.98 -15.01
N ALA A 74 6.80 8.22 -14.78
CA ALA A 74 7.66 9.34 -14.42
C ALA A 74 8.36 9.21 -13.06
N THR A 75 7.79 8.43 -12.13
CA THR A 75 8.35 8.20 -10.78
C THR A 75 9.14 6.89 -10.66
N LEU A 76 8.75 5.82 -11.38
CA LEU A 76 9.41 4.50 -11.31
C LEU A 76 10.31 4.19 -12.51
N GLY A 77 10.39 5.05 -13.52
CA GLY A 77 11.23 4.87 -14.71
C GLY A 77 10.79 3.74 -15.66
N VAL A 78 9.68 3.06 -15.37
CA VAL A 78 9.12 1.96 -16.18
C VAL A 78 7.60 2.11 -16.26
N ARG A 79 7.02 1.98 -17.46
CA ARG A 79 5.58 2.09 -17.67
C ARG A 79 4.84 0.80 -17.30
N PRO A 80 3.75 0.86 -16.51
CA PRO A 80 2.87 -0.29 -16.30
C PRO A 80 2.18 -0.75 -17.59
N VAL A 81 2.00 -2.06 -17.75
CA VAL A 81 1.19 -2.65 -18.83
C VAL A 81 -0.21 -3.00 -18.33
N LEU A 82 -1.24 -2.81 -19.16
CA LEU A 82 -2.61 -3.19 -18.81
C LEU A 82 -2.70 -4.70 -18.56
N GLY A 83 -3.18 -5.10 -17.38
CA GLY A 83 -3.28 -6.50 -16.96
C GLY A 83 -4.61 -7.14 -17.36
N GLY A 84 -5.72 -6.47 -17.08
CA GLY A 84 -7.07 -6.91 -17.46
C GLY A 84 -8.18 -6.22 -16.66
N ARG A 85 -9.41 -6.69 -16.84
CA ARG A 85 -10.61 -6.30 -16.06
C ARG A 85 -10.98 -7.39 -15.05
N HIS A 86 -11.63 -6.99 -13.97
CA HIS A 86 -12.28 -7.86 -12.98
C HIS A 86 -13.80 -7.60 -13.04
N PRO A 87 -14.56 -8.21 -13.97
CA PRO A 87 -15.97 -7.85 -14.21
C PRO A 87 -16.87 -8.06 -12.98
N GLU A 88 -16.56 -9.10 -12.19
CA GLU A 88 -17.22 -9.44 -10.91
C GLU A 88 -17.01 -8.37 -9.82
N TRP A 89 -15.92 -7.59 -9.90
CA TRP A 89 -15.47 -6.69 -8.85
C TRP A 89 -15.45 -5.21 -9.27
N GLY A 90 -15.84 -4.91 -10.52
CA GLY A 90 -15.94 -3.55 -11.05
C GLY A 90 -14.62 -2.80 -11.21
N THR A 91 -13.48 -3.49 -11.29
CA THR A 91 -12.14 -2.88 -11.39
C THR A 91 -11.38 -3.32 -12.63
N TRP A 92 -10.28 -2.62 -12.91
CA TRP A 92 -9.28 -2.97 -13.91
C TRP A 92 -7.90 -2.55 -13.44
N ASN A 93 -6.85 -3.19 -13.97
CA ASN A 93 -5.49 -3.03 -13.47
C ASN A 93 -4.42 -2.85 -14.56
N ALA A 94 -3.30 -2.27 -14.13
CA ALA A 94 -2.02 -2.28 -14.83
C ALA A 94 -0.91 -2.80 -13.89
N LEU A 95 0.17 -3.32 -14.47
CA LEU A 95 1.13 -4.17 -13.78
C LEU A 95 2.58 -3.72 -14.06
N LEU A 96 3.42 -3.73 -13.03
CA LEU A 96 4.88 -3.63 -13.10
C LEU A 96 5.54 -4.74 -12.28
N SER A 97 6.58 -5.38 -12.80
CA SER A 97 7.41 -6.28 -12.01
C SER A 97 8.27 -5.48 -11.03
N LEU A 98 8.34 -5.94 -9.78
CA LEU A 98 9.26 -5.48 -8.74
C LEU A 98 10.29 -6.57 -8.37
N GLY A 99 10.46 -7.58 -9.24
CA GLY A 99 11.31 -8.75 -8.99
C GLY A 99 10.89 -9.97 -9.81
N SER A 100 11.51 -11.12 -9.54
CA SER A 100 11.15 -12.43 -10.15
C SER A 100 9.69 -12.81 -9.96
N ASP A 101 9.16 -12.47 -8.79
CA ASP A 101 7.91 -12.98 -8.25
C ASP A 101 7.22 -11.96 -7.32
N VAL A 102 7.50 -10.67 -7.51
CA VAL A 102 6.79 -9.56 -6.84
C VAL A 102 6.34 -8.58 -7.90
N TYR A 103 5.12 -8.03 -7.79
CA TYR A 103 4.66 -6.97 -8.71
C TYR A 103 3.96 -5.81 -7.99
N LEU A 104 3.83 -4.68 -8.69
CA LEU A 104 2.97 -3.56 -8.33
C LEU A 104 1.68 -3.69 -9.14
N GLU A 105 0.53 -3.77 -8.48
CA GLU A 105 -0.77 -3.71 -9.13
C GLU A 105 -1.34 -2.29 -9.00
N VAL A 106 -1.44 -1.57 -10.12
CA VAL A 106 -2.13 -0.29 -10.20
C VAL A 106 -3.60 -0.57 -10.51
N VAL A 107 -4.52 -0.29 -9.58
CA VAL A 107 -5.95 -0.65 -9.65
C VAL A 107 -6.82 0.60 -9.67
N ALA A 108 -7.81 0.62 -10.57
CA ALA A 108 -8.85 1.65 -10.63
C ALA A 108 -10.26 1.04 -10.77
N PRO A 109 -11.34 1.82 -10.61
CA PRO A 109 -12.68 1.41 -11.03
C PRO A 109 -12.71 1.26 -12.56
N ASP A 110 -13.38 0.23 -13.09
CA ASP A 110 -13.56 0.05 -14.54
C ASP A 110 -14.70 0.98 -15.04
N PRO A 111 -14.43 1.95 -15.92
CA PRO A 111 -15.45 2.87 -16.41
C PRO A 111 -16.57 2.15 -17.18
N VAL A 112 -16.29 0.99 -17.78
CA VAL A 112 -17.31 0.18 -18.47
C VAL A 112 -18.29 -0.43 -17.46
N HIS A 113 -17.78 -0.97 -16.35
CA HIS A 113 -18.62 -1.46 -15.26
C HIS A 113 -19.45 -0.32 -14.65
N ALA A 114 -18.83 0.83 -14.33
CA ALA A 114 -19.51 1.99 -13.76
C ALA A 114 -20.67 2.51 -14.66
N ALA A 115 -20.42 2.66 -15.96
CA ALA A 115 -21.46 3.03 -16.93
C ALA A 115 -22.60 2.01 -16.96
N SER A 116 -22.28 0.70 -16.94
CA SER A 116 -23.29 -0.36 -16.92
C SER A 116 -24.17 -0.36 -15.67
N VAL A 117 -23.68 0.16 -14.54
CA VAL A 117 -24.43 0.29 -13.29
C VAL A 117 -25.39 1.48 -13.38
N ALA A 118 -24.91 2.64 -13.82
CA ALA A 118 -25.73 3.83 -14.01
C ALA A 118 -26.89 3.61 -14.99
N SER A 119 -26.63 2.98 -16.15
CA SER A 119 -27.71 2.65 -17.11
C SER A 119 -28.78 1.69 -16.56
N ARG A 120 -28.53 1.01 -15.43
CA ARG A 120 -29.50 0.13 -14.75
C ARG A 120 -30.28 0.82 -13.63
N THR A 121 -29.80 1.93 -13.06
CA THR A 121 -30.61 2.76 -12.15
C THR A 121 -31.62 3.60 -12.92
N ASP A 122 -31.20 4.15 -14.06
CA ASP A 122 -32.03 5.07 -14.87
C ASP A 122 -33.18 4.36 -15.60
N ALA A 123 -33.07 3.03 -15.75
CA ALA A 123 -34.07 2.17 -16.38
C ALA A 123 -35.27 1.81 -15.47
N GLY A 124 -35.40 2.41 -14.29
CA GLY A 124 -36.59 2.27 -13.42
C GLY A 124 -36.67 0.96 -12.63
N GLY A 125 -35.54 0.28 -12.39
CA GLY A 125 -35.50 -0.88 -11.50
C GLY A 125 -35.71 -0.46 -10.04
N GLU A 126 -36.79 -0.96 -9.41
CA GLU A 126 -37.19 -0.59 -8.05
C GLU A 126 -36.05 -0.80 -7.02
N VAL A 127 -35.87 0.18 -6.15
CA VAL A 127 -34.95 0.07 -5.00
C VAL A 127 -35.66 -0.73 -3.91
N GLY A 128 -35.37 -2.02 -3.84
CA GLY A 128 -35.85 -2.89 -2.77
C GLY A 128 -35.21 -2.53 -1.43
N GLU A 129 -35.88 -1.70 -0.62
CA GLU A 129 -35.55 -1.47 0.79
C GLU A 129 -35.87 -2.71 1.64
N THR A 130 -35.03 -3.76 1.54
CA THR A 130 -35.25 -5.03 2.25
C THR A 130 -34.27 -5.27 3.40
N GLY A 131 -34.55 -4.62 4.54
CA GLY A 131 -34.31 -5.18 5.86
C GLY A 131 -32.93 -5.01 6.50
N GLU A 132 -32.92 -5.17 7.83
CA GLU A 132 -31.74 -5.19 8.69
C GLU A 132 -30.92 -6.48 8.43
N GLY A 133 -30.10 -6.47 7.38
CA GLY A 133 -29.52 -7.71 6.83
C GLY A 133 -28.14 -7.61 6.19
N GLY A 134 -27.38 -6.52 6.39
CA GLY A 134 -25.95 -6.47 6.06
C GLY A 134 -25.56 -6.64 4.58
N GLY A 135 -26.50 -6.51 3.65
CA GLY A 135 -26.27 -6.70 2.21
C GLY A 135 -25.30 -5.66 1.64
N ARG A 136 -24.06 -6.06 1.34
CA ARG A 136 -23.09 -5.23 0.60
C ARG A 136 -23.58 -5.02 -0.82
N ASP A 137 -23.73 -3.75 -1.24
CA ASP A 137 -24.18 -3.43 -2.60
C ASP A 137 -23.11 -3.78 -3.65
N LEU A 138 -23.44 -4.73 -4.53
CA LEU A 138 -22.55 -5.27 -5.56
C LEU A 138 -22.35 -4.32 -6.76
N ARG A 139 -22.85 -3.09 -6.67
CA ARG A 139 -22.80 -2.06 -7.71
C ARG A 139 -21.52 -1.20 -7.72
N LEU A 140 -20.71 -1.27 -6.66
CA LEU A 140 -19.52 -0.43 -6.49
C LEU A 140 -18.23 -1.26 -6.40
N ALA A 141 -17.17 -0.71 -6.96
CA ALA A 141 -15.82 -1.26 -6.92
C ALA A 141 -15.21 -1.13 -5.51
N THR A 142 -15.59 -2.04 -4.61
CA THR A 142 -15.26 -1.96 -3.17
C THR A 142 -13.92 -2.60 -2.78
N LEU A 143 -13.19 -3.21 -3.73
CA LEU A 143 -11.84 -3.75 -3.49
C LEU A 143 -10.94 -2.64 -2.94
N PHE A 144 -10.25 -2.87 -1.83
CA PHE A 144 -9.24 -1.94 -1.29
C PHE A 144 -9.77 -0.50 -1.05
N GLY A 145 -11.10 -0.33 -0.98
CA GLY A 145 -11.79 0.97 -0.96
C GLY A 145 -11.57 1.83 -2.22
N VAL A 146 -11.46 1.21 -3.40
CA VAL A 146 -11.17 1.93 -4.66
C VAL A 146 -12.32 2.84 -5.11
N ASP A 147 -13.56 2.53 -4.75
CA ASP A 147 -14.76 3.40 -4.82
C ASP A 147 -14.57 4.77 -4.15
N ARG A 148 -13.62 4.90 -3.22
CA ARG A 148 -13.40 6.09 -2.39
C ARG A 148 -12.10 6.83 -2.72
N VAL A 149 -11.36 6.37 -3.74
CA VAL A 149 -10.04 6.92 -4.08
C VAL A 149 -10.21 8.28 -4.76
N ARG A 150 -9.77 9.33 -4.08
CA ARG A 150 -9.71 10.72 -4.60
C ARG A 150 -8.30 11.17 -4.96
N ALA A 151 -7.28 10.49 -4.45
CA ALA A 151 -5.88 10.69 -4.77
C ALA A 151 -5.15 9.33 -4.76
N PRO A 152 -4.14 9.14 -5.63
CA PRO A 152 -3.30 7.94 -5.66
C PRO A 152 -2.67 7.54 -4.30
N ARG A 153 -2.73 6.25 -3.93
CA ARG A 153 -2.10 5.71 -2.71
C ARG A 153 -1.72 4.23 -2.83
N LEU A 154 -0.75 3.77 -2.03
CA LEU A 154 -0.61 2.35 -1.67
C LEU A 154 -1.72 2.01 -0.67
N ALA A 155 -2.66 1.15 -1.06
CA ALA A 155 -3.82 0.82 -0.22
C ALA A 155 -3.56 -0.38 0.68
N THR A 156 -2.86 -1.41 0.20
CA THR A 156 -2.51 -2.62 0.95
C THR A 156 -1.51 -3.46 0.15
N TRP A 157 -1.31 -4.72 0.53
CA TRP A 157 -0.38 -5.67 -0.07
C TRP A 157 -0.93 -7.09 0.05
N CYS A 158 -0.32 -8.00 -0.71
CA CYS A 158 -0.69 -9.40 -0.75
C CYS A 158 0.46 -10.31 -0.33
N ALA A 159 0.14 -11.38 0.40
CA ALA A 159 1.06 -12.46 0.73
C ALA A 159 0.67 -13.75 0.00
N ARG A 160 1.64 -14.40 -0.65
CA ARG A 160 1.42 -15.65 -1.39
C ARG A 160 1.17 -16.81 -0.44
N ALA A 161 0.24 -17.69 -0.78
CA ALA A 161 -0.14 -18.85 0.00
C ALA A 161 -0.17 -20.13 -0.85
N GLU A 162 0.44 -21.21 -0.35
CA GLU A 162 0.23 -22.56 -0.89
C GLU A 162 -1.12 -23.14 -0.43
N SER A 163 -1.45 -22.91 0.84
CA SER A 163 -2.73 -23.20 1.48
C SER A 163 -3.30 -21.92 2.08
N LEU A 164 -4.53 -21.58 1.67
CA LEU A 164 -5.28 -20.45 2.24
C LEU A 164 -6.00 -20.88 3.52
N GLU A 165 -6.51 -22.10 3.52
CA GLU A 165 -7.23 -22.73 4.63
C GLU A 165 -6.37 -22.79 5.90
N SER A 166 -5.11 -23.22 5.76
CA SER A 166 -4.17 -23.32 6.89
C SER A 166 -3.84 -21.94 7.48
N ARG A 167 -3.61 -20.94 6.63
CA ARG A 167 -3.33 -19.56 7.05
C ARG A 167 -4.56 -18.86 7.63
N ALA A 168 -5.75 -19.09 7.08
CA ALA A 168 -7.00 -18.58 7.63
C ALA A 168 -7.29 -19.16 9.01
N ALA A 169 -7.07 -20.47 9.21
CA ALA A 169 -7.20 -21.12 10.52
C ALA A 169 -6.17 -20.61 11.54
N ALA A 170 -4.91 -20.42 11.11
CA ALA A 170 -3.86 -19.85 11.97
C ALA A 170 -4.15 -18.39 12.36
N ALA A 171 -4.59 -17.57 11.41
CA ALA A 171 -5.02 -16.19 11.64
C ALA A 171 -6.20 -16.11 12.63
N ALA A 172 -7.24 -16.92 12.42
CA ALA A 172 -8.40 -16.98 13.31
C ALA A 172 -8.01 -17.40 14.74
N ALA A 173 -7.05 -18.32 14.89
CA ALA A 173 -6.51 -18.74 16.19
C ALA A 173 -5.76 -17.63 16.96
N VAL A 174 -5.37 -16.53 16.30
CA VAL A 174 -4.80 -15.32 16.93
C VAL A 174 -5.74 -14.10 16.87
N GLY A 175 -7.02 -14.31 16.51
CA GLY A 175 -8.04 -13.27 16.47
C GLY A 175 -8.02 -12.36 15.23
N LEU A 176 -7.34 -12.75 14.15
CA LEU A 176 -7.44 -12.09 12.85
C LEU A 176 -8.46 -12.83 11.97
N ASP A 177 -9.56 -12.17 11.62
CA ASP A 177 -10.42 -12.62 10.52
C ASP A 177 -9.81 -12.17 9.18
N VAL A 178 -9.55 -13.12 8.28
CA VAL A 178 -9.09 -12.85 6.90
C VAL A 178 -10.25 -12.77 5.91
N GLY A 179 -11.49 -12.97 6.37
CA GLY A 179 -12.71 -13.03 5.58
C GLY A 179 -12.86 -14.31 4.76
N PRO A 180 -14.00 -14.48 4.07
CA PRO A 180 -14.28 -15.67 3.27
C PRO A 180 -13.26 -15.87 2.15
N LEU A 181 -12.82 -17.12 1.96
CA LEU A 181 -12.00 -17.52 0.83
C LEU A 181 -12.87 -17.59 -0.44
N ARG A 182 -12.44 -16.93 -1.51
CA ARG A 182 -13.14 -16.89 -2.80
C ARG A 182 -12.22 -17.37 -3.93
N GLU A 183 -12.80 -17.86 -5.02
CA GLU A 183 -12.07 -17.92 -6.29
C GLU A 183 -12.02 -16.50 -6.90
N GLY A 184 -11.03 -16.27 -7.77
CA GLY A 184 -10.87 -15.02 -8.51
C GLY A 184 -10.28 -15.29 -9.89
N GLY A 185 -10.52 -14.36 -10.82
CA GLY A 185 -9.97 -14.47 -12.16
C GLY A 185 -10.14 -13.22 -13.00
N ARG A 186 -9.36 -13.13 -14.08
CA ARG A 186 -9.50 -12.13 -15.14
C ARG A 186 -9.09 -12.70 -16.49
N GLU A 187 -9.57 -12.07 -17.55
CA GLU A 187 -9.08 -12.31 -18.90
C GLU A 187 -7.96 -11.31 -19.22
N ARG A 188 -6.92 -11.79 -19.91
CA ARG A 188 -5.87 -10.96 -20.52
C ARG A 188 -6.35 -10.45 -21.89
N PRO A 189 -5.71 -9.40 -22.46
CA PRO A 189 -5.98 -8.95 -23.82
C PRO A 189 -5.77 -9.99 -24.93
N ASP A 190 -5.02 -11.07 -24.67
CA ASP A 190 -4.81 -12.20 -25.58
C ASP A 190 -5.91 -13.28 -25.51
N GLY A 191 -6.94 -13.09 -24.68
CA GLY A 191 -8.03 -14.06 -24.45
C GLY A 191 -7.70 -15.19 -23.48
N SER A 192 -6.48 -15.26 -22.93
CA SER A 192 -6.14 -16.23 -21.89
C SER A 192 -6.72 -15.80 -20.53
N ARG A 193 -7.24 -16.77 -19.76
CA ARG A 193 -7.71 -16.53 -18.39
C ARG A 193 -6.55 -16.70 -17.39
N VAL A 194 -6.54 -15.84 -16.39
CA VAL A 194 -5.78 -15.96 -15.15
C VAL A 194 -6.77 -16.33 -14.05
N SER A 195 -6.43 -17.32 -13.22
CA SER A 195 -7.25 -17.71 -12.07
C SER A 195 -6.41 -17.89 -10.80
N TRP A 196 -7.03 -17.62 -9.66
CA TRP A 196 -6.42 -17.73 -8.33
C TRP A 196 -7.52 -17.98 -7.28
N ARG A 197 -7.11 -18.21 -6.04
CA ARG A 197 -7.97 -18.14 -4.85
C ARG A 197 -7.48 -17.02 -3.92
N ILE A 198 -8.36 -16.38 -3.18
CA ILE A 198 -8.07 -15.15 -2.41
C ILE A 198 -8.80 -15.15 -1.05
N SER A 199 -8.26 -14.47 -0.03
CA SER A 199 -9.03 -14.06 1.17
C SER A 199 -9.61 -12.64 1.01
N ASP A 200 -10.57 -12.19 1.83
CA ASP A 200 -11.43 -11.04 1.46
C ASP A 200 -10.65 -9.71 1.27
N PRO A 201 -10.54 -9.17 0.03
CA PRO A 201 -9.82 -7.94 -0.27
C PRO A 201 -10.61 -6.65 0.06
N THR A 202 -11.78 -6.77 0.67
CA THR A 202 -12.68 -5.62 1.00
C THR A 202 -12.62 -5.19 2.47
N GLY A 203 -11.80 -5.84 3.30
CA GLY A 203 -11.58 -5.43 4.69
C GLY A 203 -10.62 -4.24 4.82
N ASP A 204 -10.75 -3.47 5.89
CA ASP A 204 -9.89 -2.30 6.18
C ASP A 204 -8.42 -2.67 6.48
N ARG A 205 -8.20 -3.87 7.04
CA ARG A 205 -6.86 -4.45 7.27
C ARG A 205 -5.93 -3.57 8.14
N GLU A 206 -6.50 -2.84 9.10
CA GLU A 206 -5.81 -1.89 10.00
C GLU A 206 -5.16 -0.74 9.20
N GLY A 207 -5.93 -0.06 8.35
CA GLY A 207 -5.39 0.93 7.41
C GLY A 207 -4.49 0.31 6.33
N GLY A 208 -4.77 -0.93 5.94
CA GLY A 208 -4.07 -1.63 4.85
C GLY A 208 -2.77 -2.35 5.22
N VAL A 209 -2.29 -2.25 6.46
CA VAL A 209 -0.97 -2.81 6.86
C VAL A 209 -0.98 -4.33 7.05
N VAL A 210 -2.14 -4.96 7.22
CA VAL A 210 -2.27 -6.43 7.23
C VAL A 210 -2.54 -6.93 5.81
N PRO A 211 -1.76 -7.87 5.25
CA PRO A 211 -1.99 -8.33 3.88
C PRO A 211 -3.27 -9.17 3.77
N PHE A 212 -3.83 -9.22 2.56
CA PHE A 212 -4.70 -10.32 2.16
C PHE A 212 -3.87 -11.46 1.56
N LEU A 213 -4.49 -12.62 1.38
CA LEU A 213 -3.81 -13.84 0.91
C LEU A 213 -4.22 -14.18 -0.52
N ILE A 214 -3.28 -14.68 -1.33
CA ILE A 214 -3.54 -15.20 -2.68
C ILE A 214 -2.87 -16.56 -2.91
N ALA A 215 -3.55 -17.46 -3.60
CA ALA A 215 -3.01 -18.74 -4.06
C ALA A 215 -3.22 -18.89 -5.57
N TRP A 216 -2.12 -18.89 -6.33
CA TRP A 216 -2.14 -19.01 -7.80
C TRP A 216 -2.30 -20.46 -8.29
N GLY A 217 -2.02 -21.46 -7.46
CA GLY A 217 -2.06 -22.87 -7.85
C GLY A 217 -1.06 -23.17 -8.97
N THR A 218 -1.54 -23.57 -10.14
CA THR A 218 -0.73 -23.79 -11.35
C THR A 218 -0.68 -22.59 -12.31
N THR A 219 -1.37 -21.50 -12.01
CA THR A 219 -1.35 -20.27 -12.82
C THR A 219 0.02 -19.59 -12.74
N PRO A 220 0.69 -19.28 -13.86
CA PRO A 220 1.96 -18.54 -13.84
C PRO A 220 1.83 -17.17 -13.17
N HIS A 221 2.77 -16.85 -12.27
CA HIS A 221 2.76 -15.60 -11.50
C HIS A 221 2.87 -14.36 -12.41
N PRO A 222 2.10 -13.27 -12.16
CA PRO A 222 2.11 -12.11 -13.06
C PRO A 222 3.47 -11.44 -13.25
N ALA A 223 4.34 -11.42 -12.23
CA ALA A 223 5.62 -10.70 -12.28
C ALA A 223 6.56 -11.20 -13.38
N GLY A 224 6.50 -12.49 -13.73
CA GLY A 224 7.32 -13.09 -14.79
C GLY A 224 6.88 -12.76 -16.22
N GLY A 225 5.80 -12.00 -16.42
CA GLY A 225 5.22 -11.69 -17.73
C GLY A 225 4.95 -10.20 -17.99
N VAL A 226 5.51 -9.30 -17.17
CA VAL A 226 5.28 -7.84 -17.22
C VAL A 226 6.62 -7.08 -17.11
N PRO A 227 6.76 -5.86 -17.66
CA PRO A 227 8.01 -5.12 -17.57
C PRO A 227 8.29 -4.66 -16.13
N GLY A 228 9.57 -4.53 -15.82
CA GLY A 228 10.10 -4.18 -14.50
C GLY A 228 11.17 -5.18 -14.09
N GLY A 229 11.33 -5.41 -12.78
CA GLY A 229 12.30 -6.35 -12.24
C GLY A 229 13.75 -5.91 -12.44
N ALA A 230 14.69 -6.76 -12.02
CA ALA A 230 16.13 -6.48 -12.10
C ALA A 230 16.64 -6.21 -13.52
N SER A 231 15.99 -6.73 -14.57
CA SER A 231 16.35 -6.46 -15.97
C SER A 231 16.06 -5.03 -16.42
N LEU A 232 15.08 -4.36 -15.80
CA LEU A 232 14.80 -2.94 -15.98
C LEU A 232 15.10 -2.13 -14.70
N GLY A 233 15.97 -2.62 -13.81
CA GLY A 233 16.40 -1.92 -12.60
C GLY A 233 15.29 -1.53 -11.63
N LEU A 234 14.13 -2.20 -11.65
CA LEU A 234 12.97 -1.91 -10.82
C LEU A 234 12.69 -3.06 -9.84
N THR A 235 13.03 -2.89 -8.56
CA THR A 235 12.99 -3.97 -7.56
C THR A 235 12.49 -3.51 -6.19
N LEU A 236 11.74 -4.38 -5.49
CA LEU A 236 11.36 -4.17 -4.09
C LEU A 236 12.51 -4.62 -3.17
N GLU A 237 13.26 -3.65 -2.64
CA GLU A 237 14.41 -3.90 -1.76
C GLU A 237 13.99 -4.11 -0.30
N GLY A 238 12.82 -3.61 0.11
CA GLY A 238 12.31 -3.79 1.47
C GLY A 238 10.84 -3.43 1.63
N LEU A 239 10.18 -4.13 2.56
CA LEU A 239 8.83 -3.84 3.01
C LEU A 239 8.79 -3.89 4.55
N SER A 240 8.16 -2.89 5.16
CA SER A 240 8.00 -2.80 6.61
C SER A 240 6.68 -2.14 6.99
N VAL A 241 6.24 -2.36 8.22
CA VAL A 241 4.99 -1.85 8.78
C VAL A 241 5.28 -0.97 9.99
N GLU A 242 4.58 0.14 10.08
CA GLU A 242 4.50 1.04 11.23
C GLU A 242 3.08 0.95 11.81
N HIS A 243 2.96 0.85 13.14
CA HIS A 243 1.65 0.73 13.80
C HIS A 243 1.67 1.15 15.29
N PRO A 244 0.56 1.68 15.88
CA PRO A 244 0.47 1.98 17.31
C PRO A 244 0.48 0.75 18.24
N ASP A 245 0.18 -0.43 17.69
CA ASP A 245 0.27 -1.73 18.37
C ASP A 245 1.09 -2.69 17.49
N PRO A 246 2.43 -2.66 17.57
CA PRO A 246 3.28 -3.51 16.77
C PRO A 246 3.24 -4.98 17.21
N GLU A 247 2.84 -5.28 18.46
CA GLU A 247 2.74 -6.65 18.96
C GLU A 247 1.52 -7.40 18.42
N ARG A 248 0.36 -6.74 18.28
CA ARG A 248 -0.82 -7.29 17.59
C ARG A 248 -0.50 -7.58 16.13
N ILE A 249 0.04 -6.62 15.41
CA ILE A 249 0.39 -6.76 14.00
C ILE A 249 1.47 -7.82 13.79
N GLY A 250 2.51 -7.86 14.64
CA GLY A 250 3.55 -8.90 14.59
C GLY A 250 3.02 -10.31 14.83
N ARG A 251 2.08 -10.50 15.79
CA ARG A 251 1.41 -11.80 16.00
C ARG A 251 0.56 -12.20 14.81
N TRP A 252 -0.17 -11.25 14.22
CA TRP A 252 -1.03 -11.50 13.05
C TRP A 252 -0.24 -11.84 11.78
N LEU A 253 0.78 -11.05 11.45
CA LEU A 253 1.68 -11.33 10.31
C LEU A 253 2.35 -12.70 10.47
N LYS A 254 2.84 -13.02 11.68
CA LYS A 254 3.41 -14.35 11.98
C LYS A 254 2.40 -15.50 11.79
N ALA A 255 1.11 -15.29 12.08
CA ALA A 255 0.06 -16.29 11.85
C ALA A 255 -0.33 -16.42 10.36
N LEU A 256 -0.09 -15.39 9.55
CA LEU A 256 -0.11 -15.48 8.09
C LEU A 256 1.20 -16.07 7.51
N GLU A 257 2.17 -16.39 8.37
CA GLU A 257 3.56 -16.82 8.12
C GLU A 257 4.47 -15.73 7.52
N VAL A 258 4.03 -14.48 7.51
CA VAL A 258 4.71 -13.34 6.85
C VAL A 258 5.76 -12.71 7.75
N GLU A 259 7.01 -12.64 7.26
CA GLU A 259 8.12 -11.95 7.92
C GLU A 259 8.41 -10.59 7.26
N VAL A 260 7.92 -9.51 7.87
CA VAL A 260 8.34 -8.12 7.61
C VAL A 260 8.68 -7.42 8.92
N LEU A 261 9.49 -6.37 8.88
CA LEU A 261 9.79 -5.56 10.07
C LEU A 261 8.56 -4.75 10.48
N VAL A 262 8.13 -4.89 11.74
CA VAL A 262 7.08 -4.07 12.35
C VAL A 262 7.73 -3.09 13.34
N ARG A 263 7.36 -1.81 13.27
CA ARG A 263 7.82 -0.73 14.15
C ARG A 263 6.64 -0.06 14.86
N GLU A 264 6.89 0.46 16.06
CA GLU A 264 5.93 1.32 16.76
C GLU A 264 5.86 2.69 16.07
N ALA A 265 4.64 3.21 15.86
CA ALA A 265 4.40 4.54 15.29
C ALA A 265 3.03 5.11 15.71
N PRO A 266 2.82 6.44 15.66
CA PRO A 266 1.53 7.05 16.04
C PRO A 266 0.33 6.70 15.14
N ALA A 267 0.56 6.13 13.95
CA ALA A 267 -0.47 5.75 12.99
C ALA A 267 -0.04 4.50 12.18
N PRO A 268 -0.99 3.77 11.55
CA PRO A 268 -0.66 2.70 10.61
C PRO A 268 0.00 3.25 9.34
N ALA A 269 1.14 2.67 8.93
CA ALA A 269 1.70 2.89 7.60
C ALA A 269 2.40 1.63 7.07
N LEU A 270 2.24 1.37 5.78
CA LEU A 270 2.99 0.36 5.02
C LEU A 270 4.10 1.10 4.26
N VAL A 271 5.35 0.73 4.51
CA VAL A 271 6.55 1.42 3.97
C VAL A 271 7.30 0.47 3.05
N ALA A 272 7.38 0.83 1.76
CA ALA A 272 8.05 0.04 0.72
C ALA A 272 9.26 0.81 0.16
N VAL A 273 10.41 0.15 0.08
CA VAL A 273 11.63 0.71 -0.52
C VAL A 273 11.82 0.08 -1.90
N LEU A 274 11.79 0.91 -2.93
CA LEU A 274 11.96 0.51 -4.32
C LEU A 274 13.30 1.02 -4.86
N ASN A 275 14.11 0.14 -5.41
CA ASN A 275 15.17 0.54 -6.34
C ASN A 275 14.53 0.73 -7.73
N THR A 276 14.90 1.78 -8.45
CA THR A 276 14.35 2.14 -9.77
C THR A 276 15.45 2.65 -10.71
N PRO A 277 15.23 2.68 -12.05
CA PRO A 277 16.11 3.36 -13.00
C PRO A 277 16.42 4.84 -12.70
N LEU A 278 15.61 5.49 -11.87
CA LEU A 278 15.72 6.91 -11.51
C LEU A 278 16.37 7.12 -10.13
N GLY A 279 16.67 6.03 -9.39
CA GLY A 279 17.20 6.04 -8.03
C GLY A 279 16.32 5.27 -7.05
N GLU A 280 16.64 5.37 -5.76
CA GLU A 280 15.81 4.81 -4.68
C GLU A 280 14.55 5.65 -4.47
N VAL A 281 13.41 4.98 -4.32
CA VAL A 281 12.10 5.57 -4.08
C VAL A 281 11.48 4.89 -2.85
N VAL A 282 11.31 5.66 -1.77
CA VAL A 282 10.63 5.19 -0.55
C VAL A 282 9.15 5.58 -0.61
N HIS A 283 8.28 4.59 -0.62
CA HIS A 283 6.83 4.78 -0.50
C HIS A 283 6.35 4.58 0.94
N ARG A 284 5.31 5.33 1.33
CA ARG A 284 4.50 5.10 2.53
C ARG A 284 3.02 5.18 2.19
N SER A 285 2.18 4.30 2.73
CA SER A 285 0.72 4.33 2.50
C SER A 285 0.00 5.59 3.01
N ASP A 286 0.64 6.36 3.91
CA ASP A 286 0.15 7.64 4.43
C ASP A 286 0.52 8.86 3.56
N ALA A 287 1.29 8.66 2.47
CA ALA A 287 1.71 9.70 1.54
C ALA A 287 1.37 9.36 0.07
N PRO A 288 0.99 10.33 -0.78
CA PRO A 288 0.82 10.09 -2.21
C PRO A 288 2.19 10.05 -2.91
N ILE A 289 2.50 8.95 -3.62
CA ILE A 289 3.79 8.80 -4.33
C ILE A 289 3.75 9.29 -5.78
N PHE A 290 2.62 9.13 -6.47
CA PHE A 290 2.37 9.63 -7.82
C PHE A 290 1.35 10.78 -7.70
N PRO A 291 1.77 12.03 -7.49
CA PRO A 291 0.85 13.15 -7.59
C PRO A 291 0.31 13.23 -9.02
N LEU A 292 -1.01 13.24 -9.18
CA LEU A 292 -1.63 13.60 -10.46
C LEU A 292 -1.42 15.11 -10.66
N THR A 293 -0.84 15.47 -11.81
CA THR A 293 -0.53 16.86 -12.22
C THR A 293 -1.69 17.50 -12.97
#